data_AF-A0A2V8IG37-F1
#
_entry.id   AF-A0A2V8IG37-F1
#
_cell.length_a   1.000
_cell.length_b   1.000
_cell.length_c   1.000
_cell.angle_alpha   90.00
_cell.angle_beta   90.00
_cell.angle_gamma   90.00
#
_symmetry.space_group_name_H-M   'P 1'
#
loop_
_entity.id
_entity.type
_entity.pdbx_description
1 polymer ?
#
loop_
_entity_poly.entity_id
_entity_poly.type
_entity_poly.pdbx_seq_one_letter_code
_entity_poly.pdbx_strand_id
1 'polypeptide(L)'
;MSILVSFLWHMHQPFYKDLVGGVYVMPWAYLHGTKDYLGMATLLEEFPDIHQTFNLVPSLLLQLEEYARGDARDPSMDLAFKPVERLSMEDRGRIIERFFPVPIRTMLQPFPRYFELYERRSDPSRHHTFSDQDIRDIQVWWTLVWIDHDRRPKDLVEKGKDFSENDKARLRQLVIDTIQNIIPEYRRMQDQGTIEVSTSPFYHPILPILIDSRVDDGNVPVAVNFPYDAREQLSRAQTFMRERFGRIPQGLWPSEGSVSNDAALLAASLGFRWLATDEGILAKSGIDLSWDNRRRLYRPYKRGAMTVFFRDRTLSDLIGFQYMHAPAAESASDL
;
A
#
# COMPACT_ATOMS: atom_id res chain seq x y z
N MET A 1 1.72 -13.80 -33.16
CA MET A 1 2.68 -13.46 -32.08
C MET A 1 1.88 -13.37 -30.80
N SER A 2 2.35 -13.97 -29.72
CA SER A 2 1.79 -13.77 -28.38
C SER A 2 2.24 -12.41 -27.84
N ILE A 3 1.31 -11.64 -27.28
CA ILE A 3 1.62 -10.42 -26.53
C ILE A 3 1.98 -10.84 -25.10
N LEU A 4 3.07 -10.29 -24.56
CA LEU A 4 3.46 -10.49 -23.16
C LEU A 4 3.07 -9.24 -22.38
N VAL A 5 2.26 -9.41 -21.35
CA VAL A 5 1.83 -8.33 -20.44
C VAL A 5 2.42 -8.61 -19.07
N SER A 6 2.99 -7.57 -18.44
CA SER A 6 3.56 -7.66 -17.10
C SER A 6 2.88 -6.63 -16.21
N PHE A 7 2.17 -7.09 -15.19
CA PHE A 7 1.65 -6.23 -14.13
C PHE A 7 2.69 -6.09 -13.02
N LEU A 8 2.93 -4.86 -12.58
CA LEU A 8 3.76 -4.55 -11.42
C LEU A 8 2.95 -3.68 -10.46
N TRP A 9 2.51 -4.27 -9.35
CA TRP A 9 1.79 -3.56 -8.30
C TRP A 9 2.77 -3.07 -7.24
N HIS A 10 2.80 -1.76 -7.00
CA HIS A 10 3.68 -1.17 -6.00
C HIS A 10 2.95 -0.92 -4.67
N MET A 11 3.24 -1.75 -3.67
CA MET A 11 2.65 -1.66 -2.33
C MET A 11 3.56 -0.86 -1.41
N HIS A 12 3.17 0.39 -1.15
CA HIS A 12 3.91 1.31 -0.30
C HIS A 12 2.98 2.04 0.67
N GLN A 13 3.49 2.20 1.90
CA GLN A 13 3.04 3.21 2.85
C GLN A 13 4.30 3.84 3.48
N PRO A 14 4.31 5.16 3.73
CA PRO A 14 5.32 5.79 4.55
C PRO A 14 5.53 5.06 5.88
N PHE A 15 6.72 5.21 6.46
CA PHE A 15 6.98 4.73 7.81
C PHE A 15 6.35 5.67 8.84
N TYR A 16 5.24 5.25 9.44
CA TYR A 16 4.42 6.12 10.31
C TYR A 16 4.75 6.04 11.80
N LYS A 17 5.68 5.18 12.20
CA LYS A 17 6.06 5.06 13.61
C LYS A 17 7.00 6.20 13.99
N ASP A 18 6.58 7.01 14.94
CA ASP A 18 7.50 7.90 15.65
C ASP A 18 8.43 7.03 16.51
N LEU A 19 9.71 7.00 16.14
CA LEU A 19 10.72 6.20 16.83
C LEU A 19 11.07 6.75 18.22
N VAL A 20 10.80 8.03 18.50
CA VAL A 20 11.03 8.63 19.81
C VAL A 20 9.92 8.22 20.79
N GLY A 21 8.66 8.43 20.40
CA GLY A 21 7.50 8.04 21.22
C GLY A 21 7.19 6.54 21.20
N GLY A 22 7.64 5.82 20.17
CA GLY A 22 7.29 4.42 19.93
C GLY A 22 5.83 4.21 19.55
N VAL A 23 5.20 5.22 18.92
CA VAL A 23 3.76 5.27 18.61
C VAL A 23 3.55 5.58 17.13
N TYR A 24 2.58 4.91 16.51
CA TYR A 24 2.14 5.20 15.15
C TYR A 24 1.32 6.49 15.11
N VAL A 25 1.74 7.44 14.28
CA VAL A 25 1.04 8.73 14.14
C VAL A 25 -0.16 8.66 13.19
N MET A 26 -0.20 7.64 12.34
CA MET A 26 -1.28 7.38 11.38
C MET A 26 -1.57 5.88 11.25
N PRO A 27 -2.84 5.48 11.09
CA PRO A 27 -3.27 4.07 11.05
C PRO A 27 -3.13 3.41 9.67
N TRP A 28 -2.58 4.11 8.68
CA TRP A 28 -2.70 3.73 7.27
C TRP A 28 -2.08 2.37 6.94
N ALA A 29 -0.95 2.01 7.57
CA ALA A 29 -0.32 0.71 7.32
C ALA A 29 -1.29 -0.45 7.58
N TYR A 30 -2.00 -0.46 8.70
CA TYR A 30 -2.90 -1.56 9.04
C TYR A 30 -4.25 -1.46 8.32
N LEU A 31 -4.79 -0.24 8.12
CA LEU A 31 -6.05 -0.04 7.40
C LEU A 31 -5.93 -0.48 5.93
N HIS A 32 -4.84 -0.11 5.25
CA HIS A 32 -4.55 -0.64 3.92
C HIS A 32 -4.15 -2.12 3.97
N GLY A 33 -3.55 -2.57 5.08
CA GLY A 33 -3.34 -4.00 5.35
C GLY A 33 -4.62 -4.84 5.31
N THR A 34 -5.71 -4.33 5.86
CA THR A 34 -7.01 -5.00 5.83
C THR A 34 -7.79 -4.84 4.52
N LYS A 35 -7.34 -3.92 3.65
CA LYS A 35 -8.07 -3.51 2.46
C LYS A 35 -7.43 -3.94 1.14
N ASP A 36 -6.13 -3.84 0.98
CA ASP A 36 -5.54 -3.85 -0.36
C ASP A 36 -4.53 -5.00 -0.53
N TYR A 37 -3.81 -5.38 0.52
CA TYR A 37 -2.63 -6.25 0.34
C TYR A 37 -2.98 -7.73 0.23
N LEU A 38 -3.82 -8.26 1.12
CA LEU A 38 -4.12 -9.69 1.10
C LEU A 38 -5.12 -10.06 0.02
N GLY A 39 -6.19 -9.27 -0.19
CA GLY A 39 -7.22 -9.53 -1.19
C GLY A 39 -6.69 -9.53 -2.62
N MET A 40 -5.86 -8.56 -2.98
CA MET A 40 -5.25 -8.50 -4.32
C MET A 40 -4.39 -9.73 -4.63
N ALA A 41 -3.66 -10.25 -3.65
CA ALA A 41 -2.84 -11.45 -3.83
C ALA A 41 -3.74 -12.69 -4.02
N THR A 42 -4.68 -12.93 -3.11
CA THR A 42 -5.54 -14.12 -3.17
C THR A 42 -6.48 -14.13 -4.37
N LEU A 43 -6.90 -12.96 -4.88
CA LEU A 43 -7.74 -12.89 -6.08
C LEU A 43 -7.08 -13.58 -7.28
N LEU A 44 -5.74 -13.62 -7.32
CA LEU A 44 -4.99 -14.29 -8.38
C LEU A 44 -5.18 -15.82 -8.37
N GLU A 45 -5.63 -16.42 -7.27
CA GLU A 45 -5.94 -17.85 -7.23
C GLU A 45 -7.08 -18.24 -8.17
N GLU A 46 -7.98 -17.29 -8.48
CA GLU A 46 -9.04 -17.49 -9.48
C GLU A 46 -8.48 -17.51 -10.93
N PHE A 47 -7.23 -17.09 -11.13
CA PHE A 47 -6.58 -16.94 -12.44
C PHE A 47 -5.18 -17.58 -12.46
N PRO A 48 -5.06 -18.92 -12.37
CA PRO A 48 -3.79 -19.63 -12.19
C PRO A 48 -2.81 -19.46 -13.35
N ASP A 49 -3.28 -19.12 -14.54
CA ASP A 49 -2.45 -18.90 -15.74
C ASP A 49 -1.84 -17.47 -15.79
N ILE A 50 -2.26 -16.58 -14.90
CA ILE A 50 -1.76 -15.20 -14.84
C ILE A 50 -0.61 -15.12 -13.84
N HIS A 51 0.52 -14.60 -14.31
CA HIS A 51 1.67 -14.27 -13.46
C HIS A 51 1.76 -12.77 -13.25
N GLN A 52 2.04 -12.36 -12.01
CA GLN A 52 2.12 -10.94 -11.66
C GLN A 52 3.35 -10.64 -10.79
N THR A 53 3.79 -9.39 -10.83
CA THR A 53 4.86 -8.91 -9.96
C THR A 53 4.27 -7.99 -8.90
N PHE A 54 4.59 -8.28 -7.63
CA PHE A 54 4.27 -7.41 -6.52
C PHE A 54 5.57 -6.82 -5.96
N ASN A 55 5.62 -5.50 -5.89
CA ASN A 55 6.67 -4.80 -5.19
C ASN A 55 6.21 -4.49 -3.76
N LEU A 56 6.92 -5.04 -2.78
CA LEU A 56 6.63 -4.80 -1.37
C LEU A 56 7.75 -3.95 -0.76
N VAL A 57 7.40 -2.77 -0.25
CA VAL A 57 8.38 -1.91 0.43
C VAL A 57 8.71 -2.47 1.82
N PRO A 58 10.00 -2.65 2.19
CA PRO A 58 10.37 -3.22 3.48
C PRO A 58 9.81 -2.46 4.70
N SER A 59 9.83 -1.12 4.67
CA SER A 59 9.26 -0.30 5.74
C SER A 59 7.74 -0.47 5.91
N LEU A 60 7.00 -0.80 4.85
CA LEU A 60 5.59 -1.18 4.96
C LEU A 60 5.46 -2.51 5.71
N LEU A 61 6.19 -3.54 5.26
CA LEU A 61 6.14 -4.88 5.87
C LEU A 61 6.55 -4.86 7.35
N LEU A 62 7.58 -4.08 7.70
CA LEU A 62 8.00 -3.89 9.09
C LEU A 62 6.85 -3.40 9.98
N GLN A 63 6.05 -2.46 9.49
CA GLN A 63 4.89 -1.96 10.23
C GLN A 63 3.81 -3.02 10.36
N LEU A 64 3.48 -3.72 9.27
CA LEU A 64 2.49 -4.81 9.28
C LEU A 64 2.89 -5.92 10.26
N GLU A 65 4.18 -6.26 10.36
CA GLU A 65 4.68 -7.26 11.34
C GLU A 65 4.50 -6.81 12.80
N GLU A 66 4.61 -5.51 13.10
CA GLU A 66 4.32 -5.00 14.45
C GLU A 66 2.82 -5.08 14.77
N TYR A 67 1.95 -4.74 13.82
CA TYR A 67 0.49 -4.92 13.99
C TYR A 67 0.11 -6.39 14.14
N ALA A 68 0.69 -7.27 13.30
CA ALA A 68 0.47 -8.71 13.34
C ALA A 68 0.84 -9.35 14.70
N ARG A 69 1.91 -8.86 15.34
CA ARG A 69 2.36 -9.32 16.67
C ARG A 69 1.60 -8.68 17.83
N GLY A 70 0.85 -7.61 17.58
CA GLY A 70 0.21 -6.81 18.63
C GLY A 70 1.18 -5.87 19.36
N ASP A 71 2.37 -5.64 18.80
CA ASP A 71 3.39 -4.74 19.36
C ASP A 71 3.16 -3.27 18.95
N ALA A 72 2.38 -3.04 17.89
CA ALA A 72 2.07 -1.71 17.38
C ALA A 72 1.22 -0.92 18.39
N ARG A 73 1.72 0.25 18.80
CA ARG A 73 0.97 1.24 19.56
C ARG A 73 0.39 2.27 18.61
N ASP A 74 -0.90 2.18 18.33
CA ASP A 74 -1.62 3.07 17.42
C ASP A 74 -2.85 3.64 18.13
N PRO A 75 -2.88 4.96 18.43
CA PRO A 75 -4.01 5.59 19.10
C PRO A 75 -5.34 5.44 18.36
N SER A 76 -5.32 5.36 17.02
CA SER A 76 -6.53 5.15 16.23
C SER A 76 -7.02 3.71 16.30
N MET A 77 -6.13 2.72 16.26
CA MET A 77 -6.51 1.32 16.50
C MET A 77 -6.99 1.12 17.94
N ASP A 78 -6.32 1.73 18.92
CA ASP A 78 -6.72 1.69 20.32
C ASP A 78 -8.13 2.26 20.50
N LEU A 79 -8.40 3.44 19.93
CA LEU A 79 -9.74 4.05 19.96
C LEU A 79 -10.78 3.20 19.21
N ALA A 80 -10.40 2.48 18.16
CA ALA A 80 -11.33 1.63 17.41
C ALA A 80 -11.80 0.41 18.21
N PHE A 81 -10.99 -0.09 19.14
CA PHE A 81 -11.28 -1.32 19.86
C PHE A 81 -11.41 -1.18 21.39
N LYS A 82 -11.17 0.02 21.95
CA LYS A 82 -11.39 0.29 23.38
C LYS A 82 -12.88 0.11 23.73
N PRO A 83 -13.22 -0.64 24.81
CA PRO A 83 -14.60 -0.76 25.28
C PRO A 83 -15.20 0.62 25.57
N VAL A 84 -16.46 0.83 25.16
CA VAL A 84 -17.06 2.17 25.23
C VAL A 84 -17.18 2.67 26.67
N GLU A 85 -17.37 1.75 27.62
CA GLU A 85 -17.48 2.03 29.05
C GLU A 85 -16.16 2.54 29.65
N ARG A 86 -15.05 2.42 28.92
CA ARG A 86 -13.70 2.89 29.30
C ARG A 86 -13.25 4.12 28.51
N LEU A 87 -14.08 4.67 27.65
CA LEU A 87 -13.76 5.88 26.89
C LEU A 87 -13.93 7.12 27.77
N SER A 88 -12.91 7.98 27.78
CA SER A 88 -13.06 9.33 28.31
C SER A 88 -13.90 10.20 27.37
N MET A 89 -14.34 11.38 27.84
CA MET A 89 -15.01 12.35 26.97
C MET A 89 -14.11 12.80 25.81
N GLU A 90 -12.81 12.90 26.06
CA GLU A 90 -11.82 13.23 25.04
C GLU A 90 -11.69 12.11 24.00
N ASP A 91 -11.66 10.85 24.43
CA ASP A 91 -11.62 9.70 23.53
C ASP A 91 -12.82 9.69 22.58
N ARG A 92 -14.03 9.97 23.10
CA ARG A 92 -15.26 10.05 22.28
C ARG A 92 -15.18 11.16 21.24
N GLY A 93 -14.68 12.33 21.64
CA GLY A 93 -14.46 13.46 20.72
C GLY A 93 -13.50 13.08 19.58
N ARG A 94 -12.39 12.41 19.91
CA ARG A 94 -11.40 11.94 18.93
C ARG A 94 -11.96 10.88 17.98
N ILE A 95 -12.82 9.97 18.47
CA ILE A 95 -13.51 8.99 17.61
C ILE A 95 -14.37 9.72 16.58
N ILE A 96 -15.22 10.66 17.02
CA ILE A 96 -16.08 11.43 16.11
C ILE A 96 -15.24 12.24 15.11
N GLU A 97 -14.15 12.86 15.55
CA GLU A 97 -13.30 13.65 14.67
C GLU A 97 -12.58 12.78 13.62
N ARG A 98 -12.02 11.65 14.04
CA ARG A 98 -11.07 10.87 13.22
C ARG A 98 -11.71 9.74 12.42
N PHE A 99 -12.90 9.26 12.80
CA PHE A 99 -13.49 8.08 12.15
C PHE A 99 -14.48 8.42 11.05
N PHE A 100 -14.70 9.70 10.73
CA PHE A 100 -15.55 10.13 9.62
C PHE A 100 -14.82 10.66 8.37
N PRO A 101 -13.55 11.11 8.43
CA PRO A 101 -12.74 11.44 7.25
C PRO A 101 -12.42 10.23 6.35
N VAL A 102 -13.44 9.63 5.76
CA VAL A 102 -13.37 8.55 4.76
C VAL A 102 -14.20 8.95 3.51
N PRO A 103 -13.94 8.35 2.33
CA PRO A 103 -14.70 8.65 1.11
C PRO A 103 -16.23 8.49 1.29
N ILE A 104 -16.96 9.61 1.21
CA ILE A 104 -18.41 9.63 1.51
C ILE A 104 -19.20 8.67 0.63
N ARG A 105 -18.97 8.72 -0.69
CA ARG A 105 -19.74 7.94 -1.67
C ARG A 105 -19.60 6.44 -1.50
N THR A 106 -18.40 5.95 -1.16
CA THR A 106 -18.07 4.52 -1.18
C THR A 106 -17.96 3.90 0.20
N MET A 107 -17.69 4.70 1.24
CA MET A 107 -17.50 4.20 2.61
C MET A 107 -18.53 4.73 3.62
N LEU A 108 -19.37 5.71 3.29
CA LEU A 108 -20.41 6.20 4.21
C LEU A 108 -21.82 5.95 3.66
N GLN A 109 -22.15 6.55 2.52
CA GLN A 109 -23.49 6.47 1.91
C GLN A 109 -24.05 5.05 1.75
N PRO A 110 -23.25 4.01 1.43
CA PRO A 110 -23.77 2.65 1.32
C PRO A 110 -24.25 2.04 2.65
N PHE A 111 -23.92 2.63 3.80
CA PHE A 111 -24.18 2.08 5.13
C PHE A 111 -25.07 3.05 5.94
N PRO A 112 -26.40 2.87 5.93
CA PRO A 112 -27.36 3.86 6.43
C PRO A 112 -27.07 4.36 7.85
N ARG A 113 -26.75 3.44 8.77
CA ARG A 113 -26.43 3.80 10.16
C ARG A 113 -25.17 4.64 10.27
N TYR A 114 -24.12 4.28 9.54
CA TYR A 114 -22.87 5.03 9.59
C TYR A 114 -23.01 6.41 8.97
N PHE A 115 -23.78 6.52 7.88
CA PHE A 115 -24.12 7.79 7.26
C PHE A 115 -24.98 8.69 8.17
N GLU A 116 -25.97 8.13 8.86
CA GLU A 116 -26.77 8.87 9.87
C GLU A 116 -25.87 9.46 10.97
N LEU A 117 -24.95 8.66 11.52
CA LEU A 117 -24.01 9.09 12.56
C LEU A 117 -23.03 10.16 12.03
N TYR A 118 -22.60 10.02 10.78
CA TYR A 118 -21.83 11.02 10.07
C TYR A 118 -22.61 12.34 10.00
N GLU A 119 -23.84 12.36 9.49
CA GLU A 119 -24.62 13.60 9.35
C GLU A 119 -24.84 14.31 10.70
N ARG A 120 -25.15 13.54 11.75
CA ARG A 120 -25.34 14.04 13.12
C ARG A 120 -24.13 14.78 13.68
N ARG A 121 -22.90 14.43 13.26
CA ARG A 121 -21.66 15.07 13.76
C ARG A 121 -21.54 16.55 13.37
N SER A 122 -22.27 16.99 12.34
CA SER A 122 -22.14 18.33 11.76
C SER A 122 -22.54 19.45 12.73
N ASP A 123 -23.10 19.10 13.88
CA ASP A 123 -23.34 19.98 15.01
C ASP A 123 -22.38 19.60 16.17
N PRO A 124 -21.23 20.29 16.31
CA PRO A 124 -20.26 20.01 17.39
C PRO A 124 -20.86 20.16 18.80
N SER A 125 -21.92 20.97 18.95
CA SER A 125 -22.65 21.10 20.21
C SER A 125 -23.43 19.83 20.56
N ARG A 126 -23.50 18.84 19.67
CA ARG A 126 -24.15 17.55 19.90
C ARG A 126 -23.18 16.39 20.12
N HIS A 127 -21.87 16.60 20.18
CA HIS A 127 -20.93 15.50 20.42
C HIS A 127 -21.20 14.74 21.74
N HIS A 128 -21.66 15.46 22.78
CA HIS A 128 -22.09 14.87 24.05
C HIS A 128 -23.46 14.15 23.99
N THR A 129 -24.18 14.26 22.87
CA THR A 129 -25.45 13.54 22.62
C THR A 129 -25.25 12.18 21.96
N PHE A 130 -24.02 11.84 21.54
CA PHE A 130 -23.72 10.49 21.07
C PHE A 130 -23.78 9.52 22.25
N SER A 131 -24.73 8.59 22.20
CA SER A 131 -24.86 7.51 23.18
C SER A 131 -23.71 6.51 23.08
N ASP A 132 -23.58 5.64 24.07
CA ASP A 132 -22.58 4.56 24.03
C ASP A 132 -22.77 3.64 22.83
N GLN A 133 -24.02 3.38 22.46
CA GLN A 133 -24.34 2.61 21.26
C GLN A 133 -23.93 3.34 19.98
N ASP A 134 -24.15 4.66 19.90
CA ASP A 134 -23.70 5.46 18.75
C ASP A 134 -22.18 5.38 18.58
N ILE A 135 -21.41 5.55 19.66
CA ILE A 135 -19.94 5.47 19.62
C ILE A 135 -19.47 4.07 19.21
N ARG A 136 -20.09 3.01 19.75
CA ARG A 136 -19.74 1.64 19.37
C ARG A 136 -20.03 1.36 17.90
N ASP A 137 -21.15 1.87 17.39
CA ASP A 137 -21.49 1.74 15.97
C ASP A 137 -20.47 2.47 15.09
N ILE A 138 -19.98 3.65 15.49
CA ILE A 138 -18.90 4.38 14.77
C ILE A 138 -17.61 3.54 14.76
N GLN A 139 -17.18 3.00 15.90
CA GLN A 139 -15.97 2.16 16.01
C GLN A 139 -16.00 0.95 15.07
N VAL A 140 -17.14 0.23 15.08
CA VAL A 140 -17.32 -0.97 14.25
C VAL A 140 -17.40 -0.60 12.78
N TRP A 141 -18.21 0.39 12.41
CA TRP A 141 -18.36 0.78 11.02
C TRP A 141 -17.07 1.31 10.41
N TRP A 142 -16.34 2.17 11.12
CA TRP A 142 -15.05 2.67 10.65
C TRP A 142 -14.11 1.52 10.27
N THR A 143 -14.03 0.49 11.11
CA THR A 143 -13.21 -0.68 10.79
C THR A 143 -13.76 -1.46 9.59
N LEU A 144 -15.08 -1.72 9.54
CA LEU A 144 -15.70 -2.49 8.46
C LEU A 144 -15.47 -1.88 7.08
N VAL A 145 -15.53 -0.55 6.96
CA VAL A 145 -15.42 0.11 5.65
C VAL A 145 -14.00 0.07 5.07
N TRP A 146 -13.00 -0.15 5.91
CA TRP A 146 -11.62 -0.41 5.51
C TRP A 146 -11.34 -1.87 5.16
N ILE A 147 -12.23 -2.81 5.50
CA ILE A 147 -12.06 -4.20 5.08
C ILE A 147 -12.54 -4.35 3.63
N ASP A 148 -11.74 -5.09 2.87
CA ASP A 148 -12.04 -5.55 1.52
C ASP A 148 -13.49 -6.05 1.37
N HIS A 149 -14.16 -5.70 0.25
CA HIS A 149 -15.60 -5.92 0.12
C HIS A 149 -16.00 -7.41 0.21
N ASP A 150 -15.23 -8.28 -0.44
CA ASP A 150 -15.38 -9.74 -0.47
C ASP A 150 -15.02 -10.41 0.87
N ARG A 151 -14.19 -9.75 1.68
CA ARG A 151 -13.67 -10.23 2.98
C ARG A 151 -14.39 -9.62 4.18
N ARG A 152 -15.22 -8.61 3.97
CA ARG A 152 -15.99 -7.97 5.03
C ARG A 152 -17.00 -8.97 5.63
N PRO A 153 -17.10 -9.09 6.98
CA PRO A 153 -18.00 -10.05 7.61
C PRO A 153 -19.46 -9.70 7.31
N LYS A 154 -20.08 -10.50 6.43
CA LYS A 154 -21.44 -10.25 5.92
C LYS A 154 -22.46 -10.10 7.03
N ASP A 155 -22.36 -10.91 8.07
CA ASP A 155 -23.28 -10.88 9.21
C ASP A 155 -23.22 -9.56 10.00
N LEU A 156 -22.04 -8.93 10.13
CA LEU A 156 -21.93 -7.61 10.76
C LEU A 156 -22.46 -6.50 9.85
N VAL A 157 -22.22 -6.60 8.54
CA VAL A 157 -22.76 -5.64 7.56
C VAL A 157 -24.29 -5.69 7.53
N GLU A 158 -24.86 -6.89 7.51
CA GLU A 158 -26.31 -7.13 7.54
C GLU A 158 -26.94 -6.67 8.85
N LYS A 159 -26.26 -6.91 9.99
CA LYS A 159 -26.69 -6.39 11.29
C LYS A 159 -26.79 -4.86 11.28
N GLY A 160 -25.78 -4.20 10.72
CA GLY A 160 -25.78 -2.79 10.33
C GLY A 160 -25.84 -1.74 11.44
N LYS A 161 -26.28 -2.07 12.64
CA LYS A 161 -26.37 -1.21 13.83
C LYS A 161 -26.47 -2.03 15.10
N ASP A 162 -26.53 -1.36 16.25
CA ASP A 162 -26.72 -2.01 17.55
C ASP A 162 -25.64 -3.08 17.82
N PHE A 163 -24.40 -2.77 17.41
CA PHE A 163 -23.27 -3.67 17.61
C PHE A 163 -22.99 -3.89 19.09
N SER A 164 -22.49 -5.07 19.43
CA SER A 164 -22.08 -5.44 20.78
C SER A 164 -20.56 -5.33 20.92
N GLU A 165 -20.07 -5.30 22.16
CA GLU A 165 -18.62 -5.40 22.42
C GLU A 165 -18.03 -6.71 21.89
N ASN A 166 -18.83 -7.79 21.85
CA ASN A 166 -18.41 -9.06 21.27
C ASN A 166 -18.23 -8.96 19.75
N ASP A 167 -19.11 -8.23 19.04
CA ASP A 167 -18.95 -7.98 17.61
C ASP A 167 -17.66 -7.20 17.33
N LYS A 168 -17.38 -6.17 18.13
CA LYS A 168 -16.16 -5.37 18.04
C LYS A 168 -14.90 -6.20 18.33
N ALA A 169 -14.95 -7.09 19.33
CA ALA A 169 -13.85 -8.00 19.65
C ALA A 169 -13.58 -9.02 18.52
N ARG A 170 -14.64 -9.63 17.95
CA ARG A 170 -14.52 -10.52 16.79
C ARG A 170 -13.95 -9.79 15.57
N LEU A 171 -14.39 -8.55 15.34
CA LEU A 171 -13.88 -7.71 14.25
C LEU A 171 -12.40 -7.38 14.44
N ARG A 172 -11.96 -7.10 15.67
CA ARG A 172 -10.53 -6.91 15.99
C ARG A 172 -9.71 -8.15 15.63
N GLN A 173 -10.20 -9.33 15.96
CA GLN A 173 -9.50 -10.57 15.66
C GLN A 173 -9.38 -10.77 14.14
N LEU A 174 -10.45 -10.52 13.38
CA LEU A 174 -10.42 -10.57 11.93
C LEU A 174 -9.36 -9.62 11.32
N VAL A 175 -9.25 -8.40 11.85
CA VAL A 175 -8.22 -7.44 11.42
C VAL A 175 -6.82 -7.99 11.66
N ILE A 176 -6.56 -8.52 12.86
CA ILE A 176 -5.26 -9.10 13.22
C ILE A 176 -4.93 -10.31 12.32
N ASP A 177 -5.87 -11.23 12.17
CA ASP A 177 -5.70 -12.44 11.35
C ASP A 177 -5.44 -12.07 9.89
N THR A 178 -6.13 -11.06 9.36
CA THR A 178 -5.91 -10.57 7.98
C THR A 178 -4.47 -10.08 7.81
N ILE A 179 -3.98 -9.26 8.74
CA ILE A 179 -2.62 -8.71 8.66
C ILE A 179 -1.56 -9.80 8.84
N GLN A 180 -1.77 -10.74 9.76
CA GLN A 180 -0.89 -11.88 10.00
C GLN A 180 -0.69 -12.75 8.76
N ASN A 181 -1.71 -12.85 7.90
CA ASN A 181 -1.68 -13.68 6.70
C ASN A 181 -1.05 -13.00 5.48
N ILE A 182 -0.80 -11.69 5.48
CA ILE A 182 -0.23 -10.97 4.33
C ILE A 182 1.11 -11.60 3.90
N ILE A 183 2.14 -11.53 4.74
CA ILE A 183 3.49 -11.99 4.36
C ILE A 183 3.52 -13.50 4.03
N PRO A 184 2.92 -14.39 4.85
CA PRO A 184 2.85 -15.82 4.52
C PRO A 184 2.22 -16.09 3.16
N GLU A 185 1.17 -15.37 2.79
CA GLU A 185 0.46 -15.59 1.54
C GLU A 185 1.28 -15.17 0.32
N TYR A 186 1.87 -13.97 0.34
CA TYR A 186 2.80 -13.54 -0.72
C TYR A 186 3.97 -14.51 -0.88
N ARG A 187 4.51 -15.04 0.23
CA ARG A 187 5.57 -16.05 0.18
C ARG A 187 5.09 -17.35 -0.46
N ARG A 188 3.93 -17.86 -0.05
CA ARG A 188 3.34 -19.09 -0.61
C ARG A 188 3.16 -18.97 -2.12
N MET A 189 2.60 -17.87 -2.59
CA MET A 189 2.39 -17.61 -4.02
C MET A 189 3.70 -17.44 -4.79
N GLN A 190 4.72 -16.81 -4.18
CA GLN A 190 6.06 -16.73 -4.77
C GLN A 190 6.70 -18.12 -4.90
N ASP A 191 6.56 -18.96 -3.89
CA ASP A 191 7.13 -20.31 -3.90
C ASP A 191 6.48 -21.21 -4.94
N GLN A 192 5.18 -21.00 -5.21
CA GLN A 192 4.44 -21.65 -6.30
C GLN A 192 4.80 -21.11 -7.70
N GLY A 193 5.42 -19.93 -7.78
CA GLY A 193 5.77 -19.29 -9.05
C GLY A 193 4.62 -18.49 -9.68
N THR A 194 3.49 -18.34 -9.00
CA THR A 194 2.36 -17.52 -9.46
C THR A 194 2.73 -16.03 -9.47
N ILE A 195 3.57 -15.59 -8.53
CA ILE A 195 4.04 -14.20 -8.47
C ILE A 195 5.56 -14.10 -8.37
N GLU A 196 6.09 -12.97 -8.83
CA GLU A 196 7.40 -12.47 -8.42
C GLU A 196 7.23 -11.42 -7.32
N VAL A 197 8.00 -11.57 -6.22
CA VAL A 197 8.16 -10.51 -5.21
C VAL A 197 9.42 -9.71 -5.52
N SER A 198 9.24 -8.42 -5.80
CA SER A 198 10.31 -7.43 -5.92
C SER A 198 10.34 -6.51 -4.69
N THR A 199 11.40 -5.71 -4.53
CA THR A 199 11.55 -4.79 -3.38
C THR A 199 11.84 -3.36 -3.82
N SER A 200 11.75 -2.44 -2.86
CA SER A 200 12.23 -1.07 -2.94
C SER A 200 13.39 -0.84 -1.96
N PRO A 201 14.08 0.31 -1.99
CA PRO A 201 14.94 0.75 -0.88
C PRO A 201 14.19 0.71 0.46
N PHE A 202 14.86 0.35 1.55
CA PHE A 202 14.19 -0.04 2.80
C PHE A 202 13.15 0.97 3.31
N TYR A 203 13.54 2.24 3.45
CA TYR A 203 12.64 3.33 3.88
C TYR A 203 12.15 4.18 2.70
N HIS A 204 12.18 3.63 1.49
CA HIS A 204 11.75 4.30 0.26
C HIS A 204 12.41 5.66 -0.05
N PRO A 205 13.70 5.92 0.24
CA PRO A 205 14.32 7.17 -0.20
C PRO A 205 14.50 7.24 -1.72
N ILE A 206 14.52 8.46 -2.26
CA ILE A 206 14.87 8.74 -3.66
C ILE A 206 16.38 8.52 -3.85
N LEU A 207 16.76 7.36 -4.38
CA LEU A 207 18.17 6.94 -4.49
C LEU A 207 19.05 7.95 -5.26
N PRO A 208 18.63 8.51 -6.42
CA PRO A 208 19.45 9.48 -7.13
C PRO A 208 19.86 10.67 -6.25
N ILE A 209 18.93 11.20 -5.46
CA ILE A 209 19.18 12.35 -4.57
C ILE A 209 20.12 11.94 -3.44
N LEU A 210 19.95 10.75 -2.85
CA LEU A 210 20.87 10.27 -1.81
C LEU A 210 22.29 10.08 -2.35
N ILE A 211 22.46 9.57 -3.56
CA ILE A 211 23.78 9.33 -4.15
C ILE A 211 24.51 10.65 -4.39
N ASP A 212 23.85 11.59 -5.07
CA ASP A 212 24.36 12.94 -5.28
C ASP A 212 23.17 13.84 -5.56
N SER A 213 22.83 14.78 -4.70
CA SER A 213 21.62 15.61 -4.90
C SER A 213 21.73 16.58 -6.07
N ARG A 214 22.93 16.77 -6.65
CA ARG A 214 23.19 17.71 -7.76
C ARG A 214 22.75 17.16 -9.13
N VAL A 215 21.95 16.10 -9.18
CA VAL A 215 21.48 15.48 -10.44
C VAL A 215 20.54 16.39 -11.25
N ASP A 216 20.08 17.52 -10.70
CA ASP A 216 19.21 18.46 -11.42
C ASP A 216 19.59 19.92 -11.12
N ASP A 217 19.75 20.70 -12.21
CA ASP A 217 19.90 22.16 -12.39
C ASP A 217 20.74 23.05 -11.45
N GLY A 218 21.36 22.51 -10.40
CA GLY A 218 22.24 23.27 -9.49
C GLY A 218 21.54 24.13 -8.45
N ASN A 219 20.20 24.20 -8.44
CA ASN A 219 19.41 24.93 -7.43
C ASN A 219 18.91 24.02 -6.31
N VAL A 220 19.78 23.15 -5.81
CA VAL A 220 19.44 22.25 -4.71
C VAL A 220 19.61 23.01 -3.39
N PRO A 221 18.54 23.19 -2.58
CA PRO A 221 18.63 23.95 -1.33
C PRO A 221 19.59 23.32 -0.31
N VAL A 222 19.76 22.00 -0.38
CA VAL A 222 20.66 21.23 0.48
C VAL A 222 21.41 20.21 -0.37
N ALA A 223 22.73 20.37 -0.47
CA ALA A 223 23.59 19.40 -1.16
C ALA A 223 23.84 18.17 -0.26
N VAL A 224 23.47 16.99 -0.73
CA VAL A 224 23.75 15.72 -0.07
C VAL A 224 24.51 14.77 -1.00
N ASN A 225 25.41 13.97 -0.42
CA ASN A 225 26.23 12.97 -1.11
C ASN A 225 26.43 11.78 -0.16
N PHE A 226 25.46 10.88 -0.17
CA PHE A 226 25.35 9.72 0.72
C PHE A 226 25.19 8.40 -0.08
N PRO A 227 26.13 8.05 -0.97
CA PRO A 227 26.06 6.83 -1.77
C PRO A 227 26.15 5.56 -0.89
N TYR A 228 26.81 5.65 0.26
CA TYR A 228 26.87 4.54 1.22
C TYR A 228 25.51 4.29 1.88
N ASP A 229 24.76 5.34 2.22
CA ASP A 229 23.39 5.22 2.70
C ASP A 229 22.46 4.66 1.63
N ALA A 230 22.61 5.09 0.37
CA ALA A 230 21.87 4.51 -0.76
C ALA A 230 22.16 3.00 -0.90
N ARG A 231 23.42 2.58 -0.76
CA ARG A 231 23.81 1.17 -0.75
C ARG A 231 23.20 0.42 0.44
N GLU A 232 23.24 1.02 1.62
CA GLU A 232 22.72 0.43 2.86
C GLU A 232 21.21 0.20 2.78
N GLN A 233 20.45 1.15 2.21
CA GLN A 233 19.01 1.03 2.00
C GLN A 233 18.65 -0.17 1.12
N LEU A 234 19.44 -0.44 0.07
CA LEU A 234 19.25 -1.59 -0.80
C LEU A 234 19.70 -2.90 -0.13
N SER A 235 20.83 -2.89 0.58
CA SER A 235 21.37 -4.06 1.30
C SER A 235 20.43 -4.54 2.42
N ARG A 236 19.92 -3.59 3.23
CA ARG A 236 18.92 -3.89 4.26
C ARG A 236 17.63 -4.43 3.66
N ALA A 237 17.18 -3.87 2.54
CA ALA A 237 15.99 -4.36 1.85
C ALA A 237 16.17 -5.82 1.42
N GLN A 238 17.27 -6.17 0.75
CA GLN A 238 17.54 -7.55 0.34
C GLN A 238 17.60 -8.52 1.53
N THR A 239 18.27 -8.12 2.61
CA THR A 239 18.38 -8.95 3.83
C THR A 239 17.01 -9.20 4.44
N PHE A 240 16.25 -8.12 4.68
CA PHE A 240 14.92 -8.16 5.27
C PHE A 240 13.96 -9.02 4.44
N MET A 241 13.94 -8.81 3.12
CA MET A 241 13.09 -9.56 2.20
C MET A 241 13.49 -11.04 2.15
N ARG A 242 14.80 -11.36 2.10
CA ARG A 242 15.27 -12.75 2.12
C ARG A 242 14.83 -13.50 3.37
N GLU A 243 14.88 -12.88 4.54
CA GLU A 243 14.45 -13.52 5.80
C GLU A 243 12.97 -13.91 5.78
N ARG A 244 12.12 -13.10 5.15
CA ARG A 244 10.66 -13.30 5.12
C ARG A 244 10.22 -14.20 3.98
N PHE A 245 10.81 -14.02 2.81
CA PHE A 245 10.41 -14.67 1.56
C PHE A 245 11.33 -15.83 1.15
N GLY A 246 12.43 -16.07 1.89
CA GLY A 246 13.37 -17.16 1.62
C GLY A 246 14.25 -16.97 0.39
N ARG A 247 14.06 -15.90 -0.39
CA ARG A 247 14.79 -15.60 -1.63
C ARG A 247 15.21 -14.13 -1.65
N ILE A 248 16.37 -13.85 -2.24
CA ILE A 248 16.79 -12.46 -2.48
C ILE A 248 15.97 -11.92 -3.67
N PRO A 249 15.26 -10.79 -3.51
CA PRO A 249 14.49 -10.20 -4.60
C PRO A 249 15.40 -9.82 -5.77
N GLN A 250 14.94 -10.08 -6.99
CA GLN A 250 15.71 -9.88 -8.22
C GLN A 250 15.34 -8.56 -8.90
N GLY A 251 14.10 -8.12 -8.68
CA GLY A 251 13.56 -6.84 -9.13
C GLY A 251 13.69 -5.72 -8.11
N LEU A 252 13.93 -4.53 -8.63
CA LEU A 252 13.90 -3.27 -7.89
C LEU A 252 12.83 -2.35 -8.48
N TRP A 253 11.89 -1.89 -7.65
CA TRP A 253 11.17 -0.66 -7.92
C TRP A 253 11.92 0.47 -7.21
N PRO A 254 12.57 1.39 -7.93
CA PRO A 254 13.14 2.58 -7.32
C PRO A 254 12.02 3.45 -6.76
N SER A 255 12.21 4.08 -5.60
CA SER A 255 11.22 4.95 -4.98
C SER A 255 10.73 6.01 -5.98
N GLU A 256 9.42 6.13 -6.17
CA GLU A 256 8.78 7.01 -7.18
C GLU A 256 9.23 6.75 -8.63
N GLY A 257 9.74 5.57 -8.94
CA GLY A 257 10.35 5.27 -10.24
C GLY A 257 11.62 6.07 -10.52
N SER A 258 12.22 6.72 -9.51
CA SER A 258 13.37 7.61 -9.66
C SER A 258 14.65 6.86 -10.01
N VAL A 259 15.33 7.27 -11.08
CA VAL A 259 16.54 6.59 -11.57
C VAL A 259 17.64 7.57 -11.95
N SER A 260 18.88 7.11 -11.82
CA SER A 260 20.07 7.70 -12.40
C SER A 260 21.00 6.57 -12.86
N ASN A 261 22.01 6.90 -13.67
CA ASN A 261 23.01 5.91 -14.08
C ASN A 261 23.71 5.28 -12.86
N ASP A 262 24.05 6.08 -11.86
CA ASP A 262 24.73 5.62 -10.65
C ASP A 262 23.81 4.76 -9.77
N ALA A 263 22.53 5.12 -9.65
CA ALA A 263 21.56 4.28 -8.94
C ALA A 263 21.39 2.90 -9.60
N ALA A 264 21.32 2.86 -10.94
CA ALA A 264 21.22 1.60 -11.68
C ALA A 264 22.48 0.73 -11.53
N LEU A 265 23.67 1.33 -11.62
CA LEU A 265 24.94 0.63 -11.44
C LEU A 265 25.13 0.13 -10.00
N LEU A 266 24.75 0.95 -9.01
CA LEU A 266 24.78 0.57 -7.59
C LEU A 266 23.87 -0.63 -7.33
N ALA A 267 22.62 -0.60 -7.80
CA ALA A 267 21.69 -1.71 -7.68
C ALA A 267 22.22 -2.98 -8.37
N ALA A 268 22.76 -2.86 -9.58
CA ALA A 268 23.38 -3.99 -10.29
C ALA A 268 24.56 -4.59 -9.50
N SER A 269 25.37 -3.76 -8.83
CA SER A 269 26.49 -4.23 -7.98
C SER A 269 26.04 -5.04 -6.76
N LEU A 270 24.77 -4.90 -6.34
CA LEU A 270 24.13 -5.65 -5.27
C LEU A 270 23.36 -6.88 -5.78
N GLY A 271 23.44 -7.17 -7.09
CA GLY A 271 22.83 -8.35 -7.69
C GLY A 271 21.37 -8.19 -8.12
N PHE A 272 20.81 -6.98 -8.09
CA PHE A 272 19.52 -6.72 -8.75
C PHE A 272 19.66 -6.93 -10.27
N ARG A 273 18.68 -7.60 -10.88
CA ARG A 273 18.71 -8.00 -12.30
C ARG A 273 17.81 -7.16 -13.19
N TRP A 274 16.75 -6.59 -12.61
CA TRP A 274 15.86 -5.69 -13.32
C TRP A 274 15.35 -4.56 -12.43
N LEU A 275 15.02 -3.43 -13.08
CA LEU A 275 14.25 -2.35 -12.47
C LEU A 275 13.19 -1.82 -13.44
N ALA A 276 12.16 -1.17 -12.90
CA ALA A 276 11.13 -0.50 -13.69
C ALA A 276 11.10 1.01 -13.40
N THR A 277 10.83 1.81 -14.42
CA THR A 277 10.66 3.27 -14.33
C THR A 277 9.64 3.75 -15.37
N ASP A 278 9.48 5.04 -15.54
CA ASP A 278 8.45 5.66 -16.36
C ASP A 278 8.94 5.97 -17.79
N GLU A 279 8.09 5.80 -18.80
CA GLU A 279 8.37 6.08 -20.21
C GLU A 279 8.92 7.49 -20.50
N GLY A 280 8.62 8.48 -19.66
CA GLY A 280 9.16 9.83 -19.78
C GLY A 280 10.67 9.87 -19.60
N ILE A 281 11.23 8.98 -18.78
CA ILE A 281 12.68 8.82 -18.62
C ILE A 281 13.28 8.23 -19.90
N LEU A 282 12.60 7.28 -20.53
CA LEU A 282 13.03 6.70 -21.80
C LEU A 282 13.06 7.76 -22.92
N ALA A 283 12.01 8.58 -23.00
CA ALA A 283 11.93 9.69 -23.96
C ALA A 283 13.05 10.72 -23.72
N LYS A 284 13.27 11.13 -22.47
CA LYS A 284 14.37 12.03 -22.08
C LYS A 284 15.76 11.46 -22.36
N SER A 285 15.87 10.13 -22.48
CA SER A 285 17.11 9.44 -22.88
C SER A 285 17.33 9.40 -24.40
N GLY A 286 16.50 10.10 -25.19
CA GLY A 286 16.64 10.24 -26.64
C GLY A 286 15.88 9.20 -27.47
N ILE A 287 15.01 8.40 -26.86
CA ILE A 287 14.18 7.43 -27.59
C ILE A 287 12.87 8.08 -28.01
N ASP A 288 12.64 8.14 -29.32
CA ASP A 288 11.35 8.60 -29.86
C ASP A 288 10.23 7.61 -29.54
N LEU A 289 9.24 8.06 -28.77
CA LEU A 289 8.03 7.32 -28.38
C LEU A 289 6.75 7.89 -29.03
N SER A 290 6.88 8.62 -30.14
CA SER A 290 5.74 9.03 -30.98
C SER A 290 4.88 7.83 -31.38
N TRP A 291 3.64 8.10 -31.81
CA TRP A 291 2.63 7.08 -32.08
C TRP A 291 3.14 5.98 -33.04
N ASP A 292 3.78 6.36 -34.15
CA ASP A 292 4.36 5.41 -35.13
C ASP A 292 5.55 4.60 -34.58
N ASN A 293 6.14 5.05 -33.47
CA ASN A 293 7.31 4.44 -32.82
C ASN A 293 7.00 3.83 -31.46
N ARG A 294 5.72 3.76 -31.05
CA ARG A 294 5.28 3.29 -29.71
C ARG A 294 5.82 1.91 -29.34
N ARG A 295 6.01 1.02 -30.32
CA ARG A 295 6.66 -0.30 -30.15
C ARG A 295 8.06 -0.26 -29.52
N ARG A 296 8.71 0.91 -29.48
CA ARG A 296 9.99 1.11 -28.78
C ARG A 296 9.84 1.03 -27.27
N LEU A 297 8.67 1.41 -26.72
CA LEU A 297 8.40 1.26 -25.29
C LEU A 297 8.36 -0.21 -24.87
N TYR A 298 7.74 -1.07 -25.67
CA TYR A 298 7.44 -2.46 -25.32
C TYR A 298 8.62 -3.43 -25.52
N ARG A 299 9.84 -2.96 -25.23
CA ARG A 299 11.04 -3.80 -25.22
C ARG A 299 11.86 -3.53 -23.95
N PRO A 300 12.58 -4.54 -23.42
CA PRO A 300 13.53 -4.31 -22.35
C PRO A 300 14.73 -3.50 -22.86
N TYR A 301 15.23 -2.59 -22.03
CA TYR A 301 16.48 -1.85 -22.24
C TYR A 301 17.56 -2.36 -21.29
N LYS A 302 18.82 -2.02 -21.56
CA LYS A 302 19.97 -2.42 -20.75
C LYS A 302 20.78 -1.22 -20.29
N ARG A 303 21.21 -1.27 -19.03
CA ARG A 303 22.25 -0.39 -18.47
C ARG A 303 23.27 -1.25 -17.72
N GLY A 304 24.41 -1.53 -18.36
CA GLY A 304 25.33 -2.54 -17.86
C GLY A 304 24.64 -3.92 -17.76
N ALA A 305 24.71 -4.55 -16.60
CA ALA A 305 24.03 -5.82 -16.33
C ALA A 305 22.52 -5.66 -16.03
N MET A 306 22.05 -4.45 -15.74
CA MET A 306 20.66 -4.17 -15.35
C MET A 306 19.72 -4.18 -16.55
N THR A 307 18.59 -4.89 -16.43
CA THR A 307 17.46 -4.77 -17.35
C THR A 307 16.53 -3.66 -16.88
N VAL A 308 16.13 -2.77 -17.77
CA VAL A 308 15.25 -1.64 -17.45
C VAL A 308 13.97 -1.78 -18.25
N PHE A 309 12.85 -1.82 -17.53
CA PHE A 309 11.51 -1.77 -18.10
C PHE A 309 10.92 -0.37 -17.91
N PHE A 310 10.11 0.05 -18.87
CA PHE A 310 9.46 1.36 -18.86
C PHE A 310 7.95 1.17 -18.91
N ARG A 311 7.27 1.79 -17.94
CA ARG A 311 5.82 1.74 -17.78
C ARG A 311 5.13 2.44 -18.93
N ASP A 312 4.12 1.80 -19.52
CA ASP A 312 3.12 2.49 -20.33
C ASP A 312 2.22 3.30 -19.40
N ARG A 313 2.43 4.62 -19.39
CA ARG A 313 1.74 5.51 -18.46
C ARG A 313 0.24 5.54 -18.72
N THR A 314 -0.17 5.62 -19.99
CA THR A 314 -1.59 5.67 -20.35
C THR A 314 -2.32 4.42 -19.89
N LEU A 315 -1.81 3.23 -20.21
CA LEU A 315 -2.44 1.97 -19.78
C LEU A 315 -2.46 1.83 -18.25
N SER A 316 -1.36 2.20 -17.59
CA SER A 316 -1.28 2.11 -16.12
C SER A 316 -2.24 3.07 -15.42
N ASP A 317 -2.38 4.30 -15.94
CA ASP A 317 -3.26 5.32 -15.36
C ASP A 317 -4.74 4.99 -15.62
N LEU A 318 -5.06 4.37 -16.76
CA LEU A 318 -6.41 3.83 -17.03
C LEU A 318 -6.79 2.82 -15.96
N ILE A 319 -5.94 1.82 -15.71
CA ILE A 319 -6.16 0.79 -14.68
C ILE A 319 -6.20 1.39 -13.28
N GLY A 320 -5.25 2.26 -12.95
CA GLY A 320 -5.06 2.78 -11.59
C GLY A 320 -6.05 3.86 -11.17
N PHE A 321 -6.59 4.65 -12.11
CA PHE A 321 -7.36 5.85 -11.77
C PHE A 321 -8.70 5.99 -12.51
N GLN A 322 -8.90 5.32 -13.64
CA GLN A 322 -10.13 5.49 -14.43
C GLN A 322 -11.05 4.28 -14.30
N TYR A 323 -10.54 3.07 -14.55
CA TYR A 323 -11.33 1.84 -14.56
C TYR A 323 -11.87 1.44 -13.20
N MET A 324 -11.31 1.95 -12.10
CA MET A 324 -11.89 1.80 -10.76
C MET A 324 -13.30 2.40 -10.62
N HIS A 325 -13.77 3.17 -11.61
CA HIS A 325 -15.10 3.77 -11.65
C HIS A 325 -16.05 3.10 -12.66
N ALA A 326 -15.60 2.05 -13.37
CA ALA A 326 -16.35 1.37 -14.42
C ALA A 326 -16.52 -0.14 -14.13
N PRO A 327 -17.49 -0.82 -14.77
CA PRO A 327 -17.61 -2.28 -14.67
C PRO A 327 -16.38 -3.00 -15.24
N ALA A 328 -15.89 -4.02 -14.53
CA ALA A 328 -14.67 -4.74 -14.89
C ALA A 328 -14.67 -5.32 -16.33
N ALA A 329 -15.80 -5.84 -16.80
CA ALA A 329 -15.91 -6.41 -18.14
C ALA A 329 -15.83 -5.35 -19.26
N GLU A 330 -16.32 -4.13 -19.00
CA GLU A 330 -16.22 -3.01 -19.92
C GLU A 330 -14.77 -2.51 -19.99
N SER A 331 -14.14 -2.31 -18.83
CA SER A 331 -12.73 -1.92 -18.74
C SER A 331 -11.79 -2.93 -19.39
N ALA A 332 -12.06 -4.23 -19.25
CA ALA A 332 -11.27 -5.27 -19.90
C ALA A 332 -11.44 -5.31 -21.43
N SER A 333 -12.57 -4.84 -21.96
CA SER A 333 -12.83 -4.81 -23.41
C SER A 333 -12.22 -3.57 -24.10
N ASP A 334 -11.90 -2.53 -23.33
CA ASP A 334 -11.26 -1.29 -23.81
C ASP A 334 -9.72 -1.41 -23.91
N LEU A 335 -9.12 -2.33 -23.13
CA LEU A 335 -7.70 -2.68 -23.15
C LEU A 335 -7.34 -3.59 -24.32
#